data_AF-A0A397IQB0-F1
#
_entry.id   AF-A0A397IQB0-F1
#
_cell.length_a   1.000
_cell.length_b   1.000
_cell.length_c   1.000
_cell.angle_alpha   90.00
_cell.angle_beta   90.00
_cell.angle_gamma   90.00
#
_symmetry.space_group_name_H-M   'P 1'
#
loop_
_entity.id
_entity.type
_entity.pdbx_description
1 polymer ?
#
loop_
_entity_poly.entity_id
_entity_poly.type
_entity_poly.pdbx_seq_one_letter_code
_entity_poly.pdbx_strand_id
1 'polypeptide(L)'
;MIKKNFGPCSVVNCTNSNALFRKITEYAYQKCQETNILETYPYLEIGMQLCHPHYCKIVEFKHNHDKNKQKKNSKSDSLELEFQKFEKMIEETNSELKGFFLSMVNAIIPKE
;
A
#
# COMPACT_ATOMS: atom_id res chain seq x y z
N MET A 1 -1.64 -5.46 -31.26
CA MET A 1 -2.15 -4.10 -31.52
C MET A 1 -2.02 -3.27 -30.25
N ILE A 2 -1.28 -2.16 -30.29
CA ILE A 2 -1.27 -1.19 -29.20
C ILE A 2 -2.64 -0.52 -29.18
N LYS A 3 -3.41 -0.68 -28.10
CA LYS A 3 -4.71 0.01 -27.98
C LYS A 3 -4.43 1.51 -27.86
N LYS A 4 -5.03 2.31 -28.75
CA LYS A 4 -4.90 3.78 -28.69
C LYS A 4 -5.78 4.29 -27.54
N ASN A 5 -5.23 5.16 -26.72
CA ASN A 5 -5.97 5.82 -25.65
C ASN A 5 -6.55 7.12 -26.18
N PHE A 6 -7.84 7.33 -25.93
CA PHE A 6 -8.59 8.52 -26.34
C PHE A 6 -8.87 9.49 -25.19
N GLY A 7 -8.34 9.22 -23.99
CA GLY A 7 -8.49 10.08 -22.83
C GLY A 7 -7.20 10.80 -22.42
N PRO A 8 -7.24 11.51 -21.29
CA PRO A 8 -6.20 12.47 -20.91
C PRO A 8 -4.85 11.80 -20.69
N CYS A 9 -4.80 10.50 -20.35
CA CYS A 9 -3.52 9.78 -20.27
C CYS A 9 -2.73 9.73 -21.59
N SER A 10 -3.34 10.00 -22.75
CA SER A 10 -2.62 10.21 -24.01
C SER A 10 -2.11 11.64 -24.20
N VAL A 11 -2.74 12.60 -23.53
CA VAL A 11 -2.49 14.04 -23.68
C VAL A 11 -1.40 14.51 -22.70
N VAL A 12 -1.33 13.93 -21.50
CA VAL A 12 -0.34 14.32 -20.45
C VAL A 12 1.02 13.61 -20.56
N ASN A 13 1.41 13.08 -21.73
CA ASN A 13 2.66 12.31 -21.90
C ASN A 13 2.83 11.19 -20.87
N CYS A 14 1.80 10.38 -20.66
CA CYS A 14 1.90 9.25 -19.75
C CYS A 14 2.93 8.24 -20.29
N THR A 15 4.05 8.08 -19.59
CA THR A 15 5.13 7.13 -19.93
C THR A 15 4.79 5.68 -19.58
N ASN A 16 3.65 5.45 -18.91
CA ASN A 16 3.24 4.12 -18.51
C ASN A 16 2.83 3.31 -19.76
N SER A 17 3.64 2.31 -20.09
CA SER A 17 3.42 1.35 -21.18
C SER A 17 2.29 0.38 -20.84
N ASN A 18 1.07 0.86 -20.59
CA ASN A 18 -0.06 0.01 -20.30
C ASN A 18 -0.92 -0.16 -21.54
N ALA A 19 -0.93 -1.38 -22.09
CA ALA A 19 -1.76 -1.79 -23.23
C ALA A 19 -3.28 -1.75 -22.92
N LEU A 20 -3.66 -1.50 -21.66
CA LEU A 20 -5.04 -1.50 -21.19
C LEU A 20 -5.40 -0.16 -20.55
N PHE A 21 -6.28 0.56 -21.24
CA PHE A 21 -6.88 1.79 -20.76
C PHE A 21 -8.27 1.50 -20.18
N ARG A 22 -8.57 2.10 -19.03
CA ARG A 22 -9.85 2.01 -18.34
C ARG A 22 -10.67 3.24 -18.66
N LYS A 23 -11.91 3.03 -19.11
CA LYS A 23 -12.87 4.11 -19.33
C LYS A 23 -13.45 4.55 -17.98
N ILE A 24 -13.58 5.86 -17.78
CA ILE A 24 -14.36 6.42 -16.68
C ILE A 24 -15.83 6.13 -16.96
N THR A 25 -16.41 5.25 -16.16
CA THR A 25 -17.85 4.98 -16.15
C THR A 25 -18.56 6.02 -15.30
N GLU A 26 -19.87 6.12 -15.43
CA GLU A 26 -20.71 6.99 -14.59
C GLU A 26 -20.51 6.72 -13.09
N TYR A 27 -20.47 5.44 -12.70
CA TYR A 27 -20.17 5.03 -11.34
C TYR A 27 -18.78 5.47 -10.85
N ALA A 28 -17.76 5.37 -11.71
CA ALA A 28 -16.41 5.85 -11.37
C ALA A 28 -16.36 7.38 -11.23
N TYR A 29 -17.14 8.09 -12.05
CA TYR A 29 -17.25 9.54 -11.99
C TYR A 29 -17.97 10.02 -10.72
N GLN A 30 -19.05 9.35 -10.31
CA GLN A 30 -19.73 9.62 -9.04
C GLN A 30 -18.77 9.48 -7.85
N LYS A 31 -17.95 8.43 -7.80
CA LYS A 31 -16.89 8.29 -6.79
C LYS A 31 -15.91 9.46 -6.77
N CYS A 32 -15.57 10.00 -7.94
CA CYS A 32 -14.69 11.16 -8.05
C CYS A 32 -15.34 12.43 -7.47
N GLN A 33 -16.65 12.60 -7.68
CA GLN A 33 -17.44 13.69 -7.08
C GLN A 33 -17.49 13.58 -5.55
N GLU A 34 -17.82 12.41 -5.02
CA GLU A 34 -17.92 12.15 -3.57
C GLU A 34 -16.59 12.37 -2.82
N THR A 35 -15.48 12.22 -3.52
CA THR A 35 -14.12 12.38 -2.96
C THR A 35 -13.50 13.73 -3.29
N ASN A 36 -14.26 14.62 -3.94
CA ASN A 36 -13.84 15.93 -4.41
C ASN A 36 -12.56 15.93 -5.27
N ILE A 37 -12.28 14.81 -5.94
CA ILE A 37 -11.05 14.63 -6.71
C ILE A 37 -11.08 15.40 -8.03
N LEU A 38 -12.27 15.82 -8.46
CA LEU A 38 -12.49 16.64 -9.65
C LEU A 38 -11.91 18.05 -9.51
N GLU A 39 -11.70 18.57 -8.29
CA GLU A 39 -10.95 19.81 -8.11
C GLU A 39 -9.48 19.67 -8.56
N THR A 40 -8.88 18.51 -8.30
CA THR A 40 -7.50 18.20 -8.71
C THR A 40 -7.41 17.80 -10.19
N TYR A 41 -8.45 17.15 -10.71
CA TYR A 41 -8.52 16.67 -12.09
C TYR A 41 -9.78 17.19 -12.79
N PRO A 42 -9.88 18.50 -13.07
CA PRO A 42 -11.11 19.12 -13.59
C PRO A 42 -11.44 18.73 -15.03
N TYR A 43 -10.46 18.19 -15.75
CA TYR A 43 -10.60 17.69 -17.12
C TYR A 43 -11.17 16.27 -17.20
N LEU A 44 -11.46 15.63 -16.07
CA LEU A 44 -11.98 14.27 -16.06
C LEU A 44 -13.45 14.26 -16.43
N GLU A 45 -13.82 13.48 -17.44
CA GLU A 45 -15.20 13.34 -17.90
C GLU A 45 -15.58 11.87 -18.07
N ILE A 46 -16.89 11.59 -18.06
CA ILE A 46 -17.41 10.25 -18.35
C ILE A 46 -17.01 9.87 -19.79
N GLY A 47 -16.55 8.63 -19.97
CA GLY A 47 -16.10 8.14 -21.28
C GLY A 47 -14.61 8.36 -21.56
N MET A 48 -13.94 9.25 -20.81
CA MET A 48 -12.50 9.44 -20.90
C MET A 48 -11.75 8.17 -20.48
N GLN A 49 -10.59 7.95 -21.09
CA GLN A 49 -9.75 6.80 -20.82
C GLN A 49 -8.49 7.17 -20.02
N LEU A 50 -8.23 6.40 -18.98
CA LEU A 50 -7.03 6.49 -18.14
C LEU A 50 -6.21 5.20 -18.23
N CYS A 51 -4.89 5.30 -18.09
CA CYS A 51 -4.09 4.10 -17.85
C CYS A 51 -4.45 3.50 -16.49
N HIS A 52 -4.25 2.19 -16.33
CA HIS A 52 -4.65 1.49 -15.10
C HIS A 52 -4.09 2.13 -13.81
N PRO A 53 -2.80 2.52 -13.73
CA PRO A 53 -2.26 3.21 -12.55
C PRO A 53 -2.98 4.52 -12.21
N HIS A 54 -3.25 5.36 -13.22
CA HIS A 54 -3.98 6.62 -13.01
C HIS A 54 -5.43 6.38 -12.62
N TYR A 55 -6.08 5.39 -13.23
CA TYR A 55 -7.44 4.99 -12.85
C TYR A 55 -7.50 4.60 -11.36
N CYS A 56 -6.59 3.73 -10.90
CA CYS A 56 -6.53 3.32 -9.50
C CYS A 56 -6.18 4.50 -8.56
N LYS A 57 -5.29 5.41 -8.98
CA LYS A 57 -4.94 6.60 -8.20
C LYS A 57 -6.14 7.54 -8.01
N ILE A 58 -6.99 7.68 -9.03
CA ILE A 58 -8.12 8.62 -9.04
C ILE A 58 -9.38 7.98 -8.46
N VAL A 59 -9.83 6.87 -9.04
CA VAL A 59 -11.12 6.24 -8.71
C VAL A 59 -11.02 5.37 -7.44
N GLU A 60 -9.87 4.74 -7.20
CA GLU A 60 -9.66 3.84 -6.05
C GLU A 60 -8.74 4.48 -4.99
N PHE A 61 -8.69 5.82 -4.93
CA PHE A 61 -7.77 6.56 -4.07
C PHE A 61 -7.85 6.13 -2.60
N LYS A 62 -9.05 6.06 -2.01
CA LYS A 62 -9.25 5.71 -0.59
C LYS A 62 -8.71 4.31 -0.27
N HIS A 63 -9.10 3.31 -1.04
CA HIS A 63 -8.65 1.93 -0.86
C HIS A 63 -7.12 1.78 -1.03
N ASN A 64 -6.52 2.54 -1.94
CA ASN A 64 -5.07 2.56 -2.12
C ASN A 64 -4.34 3.35 -1.02
N HIS A 65 -4.94 4.40 -0.48
CA HIS A 65 -4.41 5.16 0.65
C HIS A 65 -4.34 4.31 1.92
N ASP A 66 -5.42 3.57 2.23
CA ASP A 66 -5.47 2.68 3.40
C ASP A 66 -4.46 1.53 3.29
N LYS A 67 -4.34 0.92 2.10
CA LYS A 67 -3.33 -0.10 1.82
C LYS A 67 -1.90 0.45 1.96
N ASN A 68 -1.63 1.65 1.45
CA ASN A 68 -0.30 2.26 1.56
C ASN A 68 0.02 2.70 2.99
N LYS A 69 -0.98 3.12 3.78
CA LYS A 69 -0.81 3.39 5.22
C LYS A 69 -0.43 2.12 5.98
N GLN A 70 -1.13 1.01 5.74
CA GLN A 70 -0.76 -0.29 6.30
C GLN A 70 0.63 -0.74 5.86
N LYS A 71 0.99 -0.55 4.58
CA LYS A 71 2.30 -0.97 4.03
C LYS A 71 3.48 -0.10 4.49
N LYS A 72 3.23 1.16 4.87
CA LYS A 72 4.23 2.01 5.52
C LYS A 72 4.44 1.60 6.97
N ASN A 73 3.36 1.29 7.69
CA ASN A 73 3.46 0.76 9.05
C ASN A 73 4.18 -0.60 9.09
N SER A 74 4.09 -1.42 8.05
CA SER A 74 4.81 -2.70 7.97
C SER A 74 6.20 -2.62 7.34
N LYS A 75 6.66 -1.43 6.90
CA LYS A 75 8.01 -1.24 6.31
C LYS A 75 9.05 -0.69 7.29
N SER A 76 8.64 -0.26 8.48
CA SER A 76 9.55 0.05 9.60
C SER A 76 9.74 -1.13 10.55
N ASP A 77 9.01 -2.23 10.33
CA ASP A 77 9.16 -3.44 11.11
C ASP A 77 9.95 -4.46 10.27
N SER A 78 11.25 -4.19 10.10
CA SER A 78 12.15 -5.31 10.39
C SER A 78 11.73 -5.77 11.78
N LEU A 79 11.14 -6.96 11.88
CA LEU A 79 10.91 -7.66 13.14
C LEU A 79 12.28 -7.97 13.78
N GLU A 80 13.12 -6.95 14.00
CA GLU A 80 14.08 -6.95 15.08
C GLU A 80 13.22 -6.86 16.34
N LEU A 81 12.71 -8.01 16.78
CA LEU A 81 12.58 -8.24 18.19
C LEU A 81 13.99 -8.04 18.75
N GLU A 82 14.29 -6.82 19.21
CA GLU A 82 15.50 -6.59 19.97
C GLU A 82 15.49 -7.61 21.10
N PHE A 83 16.47 -8.51 21.08
CA PHE A 83 16.63 -9.62 22.02
C PHE A 83 16.35 -9.20 23.47
N GLN A 84 16.84 -8.01 23.82
CA GLN A 84 16.68 -7.39 25.13
C GLN A 84 15.25 -6.93 25.45
N LYS A 85 14.47 -6.48 24.46
CA LYS A 85 13.06 -6.10 24.65
C LYS A 85 12.21 -7.33 24.94
N PHE A 86 12.45 -8.42 24.23
CA PHE A 86 11.70 -9.66 24.43
C PHE A 86 12.05 -10.34 25.76
N GLU A 87 13.34 -10.34 26.15
CA GLU A 87 13.78 -10.79 27.47
C GLU A 87 13.06 -10.01 28.58
N LYS A 88 13.11 -8.67 28.54
CA LYS A 88 12.41 -7.83 29.53
C LYS A 88 10.90 -8.09 29.56
N MET A 89 10.24 -8.23 28.41
CA MET A 89 8.81 -8.50 28.36
C MET A 89 8.43 -9.81 29.08
N ILE A 90 9.23 -10.86 28.92
CA ILE A 90 9.02 -12.14 29.61
C ILE A 90 9.20 -11.96 31.12
N GLU A 91 10.27 -11.28 31.53
CA GLU A 91 10.60 -11.05 32.94
C GLU A 91 9.61 -10.14 33.66
N GLU A 92 9.07 -9.14 32.97
CA GLU A 92 8.02 -8.25 33.45
C GLU A 92 6.68 -8.98 33.61
N THR A 93 6.40 -9.96 32.73
CA THR A 93 5.18 -10.77 32.81
C THR A 93 5.23 -11.73 33.99
N ASN A 94 6.39 -12.34 34.25
CA ASN A 94 6.63 -13.15 35.44
C ASN A 94 8.12 -13.12 35.80
N SER A 95 8.43 -12.61 36.99
CA SER A 95 9.80 -12.52 37.50
C SER A 95 10.50 -13.88 37.68
N GLU A 96 9.74 -14.98 37.79
CA GLU A 96 10.29 -16.35 37.83
C GLU A 96 10.86 -16.79 36.47
N LEU A 97 10.47 -16.13 35.38
CA LEU A 97 10.98 -16.38 34.04
C LEU A 97 12.29 -15.62 33.75
N LYS A 98 12.91 -15.03 34.78
CA LYS A 98 14.21 -14.36 34.66
C LYS A 98 15.27 -15.31 34.12
N GLY A 99 15.90 -14.94 33.01
CA GLY A 99 16.88 -15.76 32.31
C GLY A 99 16.33 -16.99 31.56
N PHE A 100 15.00 -17.20 31.55
CA PHE A 100 14.37 -18.30 30.78
C PHE A 100 14.66 -18.17 29.29
N PHE A 101 14.58 -16.95 28.75
CA PHE A 101 14.82 -16.70 27.34
C PHE A 101 16.26 -17.08 26.92
N LEU A 102 17.26 -16.72 27.73
CA LEU A 102 18.64 -17.11 27.51
C LEU A 102 18.84 -18.64 27.54
N SER A 103 18.15 -19.33 28.45
CA SER A 103 18.14 -20.79 28.51
C SER A 103 17.60 -21.41 27.21
N MET A 104 16.46 -20.89 26.72
CA MET A 104 15.84 -21.34 25.48
C MET A 104 16.76 -21.12 24.27
N VAL A 105 17.37 -19.95 24.15
CA VAL A 105 18.30 -19.61 23.06
C VAL A 105 19.51 -20.55 23.07
N ASN A 106 20.10 -20.79 24.25
CA ASN A 106 21.22 -21.70 24.41
C ASN A 106 20.89 -23.17 24.12
N ALA A 107 19.61 -23.56 24.20
CA ALA A 107 19.15 -24.90 23.86
C ALA A 107 18.91 -25.07 22.36
N ILE A 108 18.56 -24.00 21.65
CA ILE A 108 18.25 -24.01 20.21
C ILE A 108 19.50 -23.78 19.37
N ILE A 109 20.43 -22.94 19.83
CA ILE A 109 21.69 -22.66 19.14
C ILE A 109 22.68 -23.77 19.50
N PRO A 110 23.11 -24.62 18.53
CA PRO A 110 24.10 -25.65 18.78
C PRO A 110 25.39 -24.99 19.26
N LYS A 111 25.95 -25.51 20.36
CA LYS A 111 27.31 -25.18 20.77
C LYS A 111 28.25 -26.05 19.95
N GLU A 112 29.16 -25.41 19.21
CA GLU A 112 30.28 -26.08 18.54
C GLU A 112 31.20 -26.80 19.54
#